data_AF-A0A973RUG8-F1
#
_entry.id   AF-A0A973RUG8-F1
#
_cell.length_a   1.000
_cell.length_b   1.000
_cell.length_c   1.000
_cell.angle_alpha   90.00
_cell.angle_beta   90.00
_cell.angle_gamma   90.00
#
_symmetry.space_group_name_H-M   'P 1'
#
loop_
_entity.id
_entity.type
_entity.pdbx_description
1 polymer ?
#
loop_
_entity_poly.entity_id
_entity_poly.type
_entity_poly.pdbx_seq_one_letter_code
_entity_poly.pdbx_strand_id
1 'polypeptide(L)'
;YMHDPVASVTRPDVRLIGYRRLELDPGEATRVTFHFHTDLSAFTDRSGRRVVEPGALELRLAASSAEVRHTAHLQLTGPLRVLGSERRMCCETEVSGAE
;
A
#
# COMPACT_ATOMS: atom_id res chain seq x y z
N TYR A 1 2.54 -0.57 -5.10
CA TYR A 1 3.65 -0.64 -4.14
C TYR A 1 3.47 0.42 -3.07
N MET A 2 4.16 0.27 -1.94
CA MET A 2 4.18 1.23 -0.85
C MET A 2 5.61 1.60 -0.51
N HIS A 3 5.84 2.87 -0.23
CA HIS A 3 7.06 3.39 0.37
C HIS A 3 6.72 4.16 1.64
N ASP A 4 7.57 3.98 2.65
CA ASP A 4 7.46 4.62 3.96
C ASP A 4 8.80 5.35 4.17
N PRO A 5 8.87 6.64 3.79
CA PRO A 5 10.14 7.36 3.68
C PRO A 5 10.77 7.65 5.05
N VAL A 6 9.96 7.71 6.11
CA VAL A 6 10.39 8.04 7.45
C VAL A 6 9.66 7.15 8.44
N ALA A 7 10.35 6.14 8.93
CA ALA A 7 9.87 5.24 9.98
C ALA A 7 10.91 5.08 11.08
N SER A 8 10.48 4.60 12.25
CA SER A 8 11.40 4.38 13.36
C SER A 8 12.49 3.36 13.05
N VAL A 9 12.30 2.46 12.08
CA VAL A 9 13.32 1.50 11.59
C VAL A 9 13.42 1.56 10.07
N THR A 10 14.56 1.15 9.52
CA THR A 10 14.74 1.09 8.06
C THR A 10 13.67 0.22 7.41
N ARG A 11 12.99 0.79 6.41
CA ARG A 11 11.98 0.11 5.59
C ARG A 11 12.54 -0.22 4.21
N PRO A 12 12.02 -1.25 3.52
CA PRO A 12 12.31 -1.45 2.10
C PRO A 12 11.85 -0.22 1.29
N ASP A 13 12.69 0.22 0.34
CA ASP A 13 12.33 1.32 -0.56
C ASP A 13 11.10 0.98 -1.43
N VAL A 14 11.02 -0.27 -1.90
CA VAL A 14 9.91 -0.76 -2.71
C VAL A 14 9.30 -1.99 -2.06
N ARG A 15 8.01 -1.91 -1.68
CA ARG A 15 7.27 -3.05 -1.12
C ARG A 15 5.94 -3.25 -1.84
N LEU A 16 5.71 -4.44 -2.40
CA LEU A 16 4.42 -4.79 -2.96
C LEU A 16 3.40 -5.01 -1.84
N ILE A 17 2.25 -4.33 -1.93
CA ILE A 17 1.15 -4.47 -0.96
C ILE A 17 -0.16 -4.95 -1.61
N GLY A 18 -0.21 -5.02 -2.93
CA GLY A 18 -1.37 -5.43 -3.71
C GLY A 18 -1.10 -5.31 -5.21
N TYR A 19 -1.77 -6.13 -6.01
CA TYR A 19 -1.73 -6.08 -7.48
C TYR A 19 -3.06 -6.60 -8.04
N ARG A 20 -3.38 -6.21 -9.27
CA ARG A 20 -4.50 -6.77 -10.03
C ARG A 20 -4.05 -7.03 -11.46
N ARG A 21 -4.26 -8.26 -11.93
CA ARG A 21 -4.13 -8.60 -13.36
C ARG A 21 -5.48 -8.39 -14.03
N LEU A 22 -5.46 -7.86 -15.24
CA LEU A 22 -6.63 -7.63 -16.07
C LEU A 22 -6.40 -8.25 -17.44
N GLU A 23 -7.48 -8.73 -18.04
CA GLU A 23 -7.54 -9.11 -19.46
C GLU A 23 -8.40 -8.04 -20.12
N LEU A 24 -7.86 -7.38 -21.14
CA LEU A 24 -8.49 -6.25 -21.84
C LEU A 24 -8.28 -6.43 -23.34
N ASP A 25 -9.33 -6.21 -24.12
CA ASP A 25 -9.23 -6.18 -25.58
C ASP A 25 -8.54 -4.90 -26.08
N PRO A 26 -8.06 -4.86 -27.33
CA PRO A 26 -7.46 -3.66 -27.91
C PRO A 26 -8.42 -2.46 -27.84
N GLY A 27 -7.97 -1.39 -27.17
CA GLY A 27 -8.76 -0.17 -26.97
C GLY A 27 -9.69 -0.20 -25.76
N GLU A 28 -9.79 -1.33 -25.05
CA GLU A 28 -10.55 -1.41 -23.82
C GLU A 28 -9.82 -0.74 -22.65
N ALA A 29 -10.59 -0.10 -21.78
CA ALA A 29 -10.15 0.42 -20.51
C ALA A 29 -11.11 0.01 -19.40
N THR A 30 -10.58 -0.17 -18.19
CA THR A 30 -11.36 -0.49 -17.00
C THR A 30 -10.83 0.30 -15.82
N ARG A 31 -11.66 0.48 -14.79
CA ARG A 31 -11.29 1.13 -13.55
C ARG A 31 -10.97 0.07 -12.50
N VAL A 32 -9.81 0.20 -11.87
CA VAL A 32 -9.42 -0.62 -10.72
C VAL A 32 -9.33 0.25 -9.48
N THR A 33 -10.03 -0.16 -8.43
CA THR A 33 -9.95 0.46 -7.10
C THR A 33 -9.16 -0.44 -6.18
N PHE A 34 -8.12 0.12 -5.54
CA PHE A 34 -7.33 -0.57 -4.52
C PHE A 34 -7.73 -0.07 -3.14
N HIS A 35 -8.14 -0.99 -2.26
CA HIS A 35 -8.58 -0.68 -0.90
C HIS A 35 -7.42 -0.79 0.09
N PHE A 36 -6.74 0.33 0.31
CA PHE A 36 -5.62 0.41 1.24
C PHE A 36 -6.11 0.50 2.69
N HIS A 37 -5.92 -0.56 3.46
CA HIS A 37 -6.04 -0.52 4.91
C HIS A 37 -4.71 -0.16 5.57
N THR A 38 -4.72 0.63 6.63
CA THR A 38 -3.50 1.12 7.30
C THR A 38 -2.63 0.00 7.89
N ASP A 39 -3.21 -1.16 8.21
CA ASP A 39 -2.45 -2.35 8.63
C ASP A 39 -1.41 -2.79 7.59
N LEU A 40 -1.61 -2.47 6.31
CA LEU A 40 -0.64 -2.75 5.26
C LEU A 40 0.66 -1.98 5.48
N SER A 41 0.66 -0.79 6.12
CA SER A 41 1.89 -0.05 6.43
C SER A 41 2.69 -0.65 7.58
N ALA A 42 2.09 -1.58 8.32
CA ALA A 42 2.66 -2.08 9.56
C ALA A 42 4.02 -2.77 9.40
N PHE A 43 4.84 -2.67 10.42
CA PHE A 43 6.16 -3.29 10.52
C PHE A 43 6.50 -3.66 11.96
N THR A 44 7.60 -4.40 12.13
CA THR A 44 8.08 -4.79 13.47
C THR A 44 9.02 -3.71 13.98
N ASP A 45 8.68 -3.06 15.08
CA ASP A 45 9.50 -2.02 15.70
C ASP A 45 10.71 -2.61 16.46
N ARG A 46 11.54 -1.73 17.05
CA ARG A 46 12.71 -2.13 17.85
C ARG A 46 12.37 -2.96 19.10
N SER A 47 11.10 -2.95 19.54
CA SER A 47 10.62 -3.74 20.68
C SER A 47 10.07 -5.10 20.26
N GLY A 48 10.11 -5.45 18.97
CA GLY A 48 9.60 -6.71 18.45
C GLY A 48 8.08 -6.72 18.24
N ARG A 49 7.39 -5.59 18.38
CA ARG A 49 5.94 -5.50 18.22
C ARG A 49 5.58 -5.09 16.80
N ARG A 50 4.50 -5.65 16.26
CA ARG A 50 3.94 -5.21 14.98
C ARG A 50 3.16 -3.91 15.20
N VAL A 51 3.59 -2.82 14.56
CA VAL A 51 3.03 -1.48 14.77
C VAL A 51 2.67 -0.80 13.45
N VAL A 52 1.73 0.12 13.53
CA VAL A 52 1.45 1.16 12.53
C VAL A 52 1.85 2.50 13.16
N GLU A 53 2.79 3.19 12.53
CA GLU A 53 3.23 4.53 12.95
C GLU A 53 2.51 5.60 12.13
N PRO A 54 2.16 6.75 12.73
CA PRO A 54 1.74 7.93 11.97
C PRO A 54 2.94 8.49 11.19
N GLY A 55 2.67 9.13 10.06
CA GLY A 55 3.72 9.69 9.21
C GLY A 55 3.38 9.64 7.73
N ALA A 56 4.32 10.12 6.93
CA ALA A 56 4.16 10.18 5.49
C ALA A 56 4.18 8.75 4.91
N LEU A 57 3.32 8.51 3.92
CA LEU A 57 3.31 7.28 3.13
C LEU A 57 3.18 7.61 1.66
N GLU A 58 3.78 6.80 0.82
CA GLU A 58 3.61 6.86 -0.62
C GLU A 58 2.97 5.57 -1.13
N LEU A 59 1.84 5.70 -1.82
CA LEU A 59 1.26 4.62 -2.61
C LEU A 59 1.70 4.80 -4.06
N ARG A 60 2.55 3.89 -4.52
CA ARG A 60 3.16 3.92 -5.86
C ARG A 60 2.44 2.94 -6.78
N LEU A 61 1.69 3.45 -7.76
CA LEU A 61 1.11 2.68 -8.85
C LEU A 61 2.18 2.50 -9.93
N ALA A 62 2.46 1.26 -10.30
CA ALA A 62 3.64 0.93 -11.09
C ALA A 62 3.38 -0.30 -11.97
N ALA A 63 4.02 -0.32 -13.15
CA ALA A 63 3.98 -1.48 -14.05
C ALA A 63 4.97 -2.58 -13.60
N SER A 64 6.01 -2.19 -12.86
CA SER A 64 6.99 -3.06 -12.22
C SER A 64 7.55 -2.39 -10.97
N SER A 65 8.41 -3.07 -10.19
CA SER A 65 9.08 -2.45 -9.05
C SER A 65 10.05 -1.33 -9.42
N ALA A 66 10.45 -1.23 -10.70
CA ALA A 66 11.38 -0.22 -11.19
C ALA A 66 10.70 0.92 -11.94
N GLU A 67 9.40 0.82 -12.24
CA GLU A 67 8.71 1.74 -13.14
C GLU A 67 7.38 2.24 -12.54
N VAL A 68 7.49 3.27 -11.70
CA VAL A 68 6.36 3.97 -11.09
C VAL A 68 5.71 4.89 -12.11
N ARG A 69 4.39 4.75 -12.30
CA ARG A 69 3.57 5.57 -13.20
C ARG A 69 2.86 6.70 -12.47
N HIS A 70 2.51 6.47 -11.20
CA HIS A 70 1.85 7.46 -10.36
C HIS A 70 2.17 7.24 -8.88
N THR A 71 2.27 8.33 -8.13
CA THR A 71 2.49 8.30 -6.68
C THR A 71 1.42 9.13 -5.98
N ALA A 72 0.65 8.49 -5.10
CA ALA A 72 -0.21 9.17 -4.16
C ALA A 72 0.53 9.37 -2.83
N HIS A 73 0.74 10.63 -2.46
CA HIS A 73 1.32 11.01 -1.17
C HIS A 73 0.22 11.11 -0.13
N LEU A 74 0.41 10.43 1.00
CA LEU A 74 -0.55 10.36 2.10
C LEU A 74 0.12 10.78 3.41
N GLN A 75 -0.67 11.29 4.34
CA GLN A 75 -0.27 11.49 5.73
C GLN A 75 -1.12 10.60 6.62
N LEU A 76 -0.52 9.59 7.22
CA LEU A 76 -1.18 8.74 8.21
C LEU A 76 -1.19 9.46 9.56
N THR A 77 -2.38 9.66 10.11
CA THR A 77 -2.58 10.39 11.37
C THR A 77 -3.12 9.48 12.47
N GLY A 78 -3.09 10.00 13.71
CA GLY A 78 -3.50 9.26 14.91
C GLY A 78 -2.31 8.72 15.71
N PRO A 79 -2.57 8.04 16.83
CA PRO A 79 -1.52 7.46 17.66
C PRO A 79 -0.90 6.22 17.01
N LEU A 80 0.31 5.87 17.46
CA LEU A 80 0.91 4.58 17.15
C LEU A 80 -0.04 3.45 17.59
N ARG A 81 -0.28 2.49 16.69
CA ARG A 81 -1.17 1.35 16.96
C ARG A 81 -0.39 0.04 16.92
N VAL A 82 -0.48 -0.75 17.98
CA VAL A 82 0.05 -2.12 18.03
C VAL A 82 -0.99 -3.07 17.44
N LEU A 83 -0.57 -3.95 16.52
CA LEU A 83 -1.45 -4.89 15.82
C LEU A 83 -1.46 -6.28 16.45
N GLY A 84 -2.65 -6.88 16.52
CA GLY A 84 -2.85 -8.28 16.91
C GLY A 84 -2.95 -9.24 15.72
N SER A 85 -3.58 -10.39 15.94
CA SER A 85 -3.87 -11.41 14.91
C SER A 85 -4.85 -10.91 13.84
N GLU A 86 -5.78 -10.03 14.21
CA GLU A 86 -6.90 -9.54 13.37
C GLU A 86 -6.48 -8.52 12.29
N ARG A 87 -5.19 -8.38 12.03
CA ARG A 87 -4.64 -7.41 11.08
C ARG A 87 -5.06 -7.71 9.65
N ARG A 88 -5.47 -6.68 8.92
CA ARG A 88 -5.89 -6.74 7.51
C ARG A 88 -4.68 -6.55 6.59
N MET A 89 -4.04 -7.66 6.21
CA MET A 89 -2.80 -7.65 5.42
C MET A 89 -3.00 -7.86 3.92
N CYS A 90 -4.24 -7.78 3.43
CA CYS A 90 -4.57 -7.87 2.00
C CYS A 90 -5.09 -6.52 1.51
N CYS A 91 -4.53 -6.02 0.41
CA CYS A 91 -5.11 -4.91 -0.32
C CYS A 91 -6.16 -5.47 -1.28
N GLU A 92 -7.43 -5.37 -0.88
CA GLU A 92 -8.55 -5.80 -1.71
C GLU A 92 -8.62 -4.92 -2.97
N THR A 93 -9.09 -5.53 -4.07
CA THR A 93 -9.21 -4.83 -5.36
C THR A 93 -10.58 -5.06 -5.95
N GLU A 94 -11.15 -3.99 -6.49
CA GLU A 94 -12.41 -4.01 -7.20
C GLU A 94 -12.19 -3.54 -8.63
N VAL A 95 -12.86 -4.18 -9.58
CA VAL A 95 -12.81 -3.82 -10.99
C VAL A 95 -14.20 -3.39 -11.40
N SER A 96 -14.31 -2.19 -11.97
CA SER A 96 -15.54 -1.65 -12.53
C SER A 96 -15.30 -1.19 -13.95
N GLY A 97 -16.34 -1.22 -14.79
CA GLY A 97 -16.26 -0.70 -16.17
C GLY A 97 -15.78 0.75 -16.20
N ALA A 98 -15.02 1.12 -17.23
CA ALA A 98 -14.76 2.54 -17.49
C ALA A 98 -16.09 3.23 -17.86
N GLU A 99 -16.38 4.36 -17.20
CA GLU A 99 -17.45 5.27 -17.62
C GLU A 99 -17.06 6.02 -18.89
#